data_AF-A0A8X7T5N2-F1
#
_entry.id   AF-A0A8X7T5N2-F1
#
_cell.length_a   1.000
_cell.length_b   1.000
_cell.length_c   1.000
_cell.angle_alpha   90.00
_cell.angle_beta   90.00
_cell.angle_gamma   90.00
#
_symmetry.space_group_name_H-M   'P 1'
#
loop_
_entity.id
_entity.type
_entity.pdbx_description
1 polymer ?
#
loop_
_entity_poly.entity_id
_entity_poly.type
_entity_poly.pdbx_seq_one_letter_code
_entity_poly.pdbx_strand_id
1 'polypeptide(L)'
;MRSGGAQFASAAGCTEDAIRKHGRWCGDRLMERYLTTVTLQPIRALSGFGVAGGDYWIPRSQIEPPSQLAELIFPWVDTKHSEVQKRAEGGGEADCAALQFLDMLKFLRTVLLQDSAVLQKLHPSLPLWNRAPFNTATFTNFAAKLNQELSSAVCPFDVAVSQVIPALGNALGDVRSELSVVKEADESRLNVARSAVADALAALAAVSSQLSTTTSTPRSLLLNTISSSPTAAASFSSLLVGAPSSGSPAAADSPALSSLSSSTDSPTTSGTSFLAPTLPSALPAATAAAAAAASALGTPASYQLPDLTTVKTLWKEWTEGGEGRAALSEMDAAKDCRLRTSSKVKQQVYRWRKVVSFVKEREEGGDSVEDTVVHLVHLLKQRKGGLRLLAEELAAADKRTKWAQLLADKSSSSSISGTTTTS
;
A
#
# COMPACT_ATOMS: atom_id res chain seq x y z
N MET A 1 1.53 -10.45 10.42
CA MET A 1 2.36 -10.14 9.24
C MET A 1 3.77 -9.75 9.72
N ARG A 2 4.86 -10.16 9.04
CA ARG A 2 6.25 -9.74 9.33
C ARG A 2 6.88 -9.14 8.05
N SER A 3 8.14 -8.67 8.12
CA SER A 3 8.86 -7.92 7.06
C SER A 3 8.53 -8.34 5.63
N GLY A 4 8.89 -9.56 5.23
CA GLY A 4 8.67 -10.04 3.86
C GLY A 4 7.20 -10.03 3.46
N GLY A 5 6.29 -10.44 4.36
CA GLY A 5 4.85 -10.39 4.08
C GLY A 5 4.32 -8.97 3.89
N ALA A 6 4.80 -8.00 4.68
CA ALA A 6 4.44 -6.58 4.52
C ALA A 6 4.94 -6.02 3.18
N GLN A 7 6.16 -6.35 2.79
CA GLN A 7 6.77 -5.95 1.51
C GLN A 7 6.02 -6.57 0.32
N PHE A 8 5.73 -7.88 0.37
CA PHE A 8 4.97 -8.56 -0.69
C PHE A 8 3.56 -7.97 -0.87
N ALA A 9 2.83 -7.69 0.21
CA ALA A 9 1.51 -7.07 0.09
C ALA A 9 1.58 -5.64 -0.46
N SER A 10 2.61 -4.86 -0.08
CA SER A 10 2.83 -3.53 -0.62
C SER A 10 3.19 -3.57 -2.11
N ALA A 11 4.02 -4.53 -2.54
CA ALA A 11 4.35 -4.76 -3.95
C ALA A 11 3.13 -5.25 -4.76
N ALA A 12 2.23 -6.00 -4.13
CA ALA A 12 0.94 -6.40 -4.70
C ALA A 12 -0.14 -5.30 -4.64
N GLY A 13 0.23 -4.04 -4.33
CA GLY A 13 -0.67 -2.89 -4.36
C GLY A 13 -1.67 -2.78 -3.19
N CYS A 14 -1.52 -3.57 -2.13
CA CYS A 14 -2.35 -3.41 -0.94
C CYS A 14 -2.05 -2.06 -0.26
N THR A 15 -3.10 -1.35 0.16
CA THR A 15 -2.93 -0.05 0.84
C THR A 15 -2.19 -0.21 2.16
N GLU A 16 -1.36 0.78 2.49
CA GLU A 16 -0.56 0.79 3.73
C GLU A 16 -1.43 0.54 4.97
N ASP A 17 -2.63 1.13 4.98
CA ASP A 17 -3.56 1.02 6.10
C ASP A 17 -4.20 -0.37 6.23
N ALA A 18 -4.38 -1.10 5.12
CA ALA A 18 -4.78 -2.50 5.13
C ALA A 18 -3.63 -3.39 5.66
N ILE A 19 -2.39 -3.15 5.22
CA ILE A 19 -1.18 -3.84 5.70
C ILE A 19 -0.96 -3.57 7.20
N ARG A 20 -1.18 -2.33 7.66
CA ARG A 20 -1.11 -1.90 9.05
C ARG A 20 -2.14 -2.64 9.92
N LYS A 21 -3.41 -2.64 9.51
CA LYS A 21 -4.51 -3.35 10.20
C LYS A 21 -4.28 -4.86 10.24
N HIS A 22 -3.97 -5.48 9.10
CA HIS A 22 -3.72 -6.92 8.98
C HIS A 22 -2.46 -7.36 9.75
N GLY A 23 -1.41 -6.55 9.73
CA GLY A 23 -0.19 -6.78 10.49
C GLY A 23 -0.29 -6.46 11.99
N ARG A 24 -1.36 -5.78 12.43
CA ARG A 24 -1.52 -5.20 13.78
C ARG A 24 -0.37 -4.25 14.15
N TRP A 25 0.11 -3.50 13.17
CA TRP A 25 1.17 -2.50 13.37
C TRP A 25 0.59 -1.20 13.94
N CYS A 26 1.37 -0.52 14.78
CA CYS A 26 0.98 0.74 15.43
C CYS A 26 2.13 1.74 15.35
N GLY A 27 1.83 2.98 14.97
CA GLY A 27 2.81 4.02 14.64
C GLY A 27 3.60 3.76 13.34
N ASP A 28 4.59 4.60 13.06
CA ASP A 28 5.40 4.58 11.84
C ASP A 28 6.39 3.42 11.72
N ARG A 29 6.42 2.50 12.70
CA ARG A 29 7.30 1.33 12.70
C ARG A 29 7.12 0.43 11.48
N LEU A 30 5.96 0.49 10.82
CA LEU A 30 5.74 -0.19 9.54
C LEU A 30 6.60 0.44 8.43
N MET A 31 6.60 1.76 8.31
CA MET A 31 7.42 2.51 7.35
C MET A 31 8.91 2.42 7.71
N GLU A 32 9.30 2.75 8.94
CA GLU A 32 10.70 2.79 9.39
C GLU A 32 11.46 1.46 9.28
N ARG A 33 10.77 0.32 9.36
CA ARG A 33 11.42 -1.01 9.48
C ARG A 33 11.09 -1.99 8.37
N TYR A 34 10.00 -1.81 7.63
CA TYR A 34 9.49 -2.83 6.72
C TYR A 34 9.08 -2.28 5.36
N LEU A 35 8.50 -1.09 5.29
CA LEU A 35 8.22 -0.36 4.05
C LEU A 35 9.28 0.73 3.78
N THR A 36 10.55 0.43 4.10
CA THR A 36 11.73 1.28 3.81
C THR A 36 12.05 1.35 2.31
N THR A 37 11.10 1.02 1.44
CA THR A 37 11.16 1.29 0.01
C THR A 37 11.20 2.80 -0.18
N VAL A 38 12.21 3.30 -0.88
CA VAL A 38 12.29 4.72 -1.21
C VAL A 38 11.03 5.10 -2.00
N THR A 39 10.27 6.07 -1.48
CA THR A 39 8.96 6.45 -2.02
C THR A 39 9.09 6.95 -3.46
N LEU A 40 8.41 6.30 -4.40
CA LEU A 40 8.52 6.60 -5.83
C LEU A 40 8.15 8.04 -6.21
N GLN A 41 7.23 8.68 -5.45
CA GLN A 41 6.81 10.06 -5.70
C GLN A 41 7.96 11.08 -5.52
N PRO A 42 8.65 11.14 -4.36
CA PRO A 42 9.90 11.90 -4.22
C PRO A 42 10.99 11.54 -5.22
N ILE A 43 11.21 10.26 -5.55
CA ILE A 43 12.20 9.89 -6.59
C ILE A 43 11.83 10.54 -7.93
N ARG A 44 10.58 10.38 -8.38
CA ARG A 44 10.09 10.99 -9.62
C ARG A 44 10.28 12.50 -9.60
N ALA A 45 9.86 13.18 -8.55
CA ALA A 45 10.01 14.62 -8.40
C ALA A 45 11.49 15.07 -8.49
N LEU A 46 12.40 14.39 -7.77
CA LEU A 46 13.83 14.70 -7.75
C LEU A 46 14.54 14.35 -9.07
N SER A 47 14.03 13.36 -9.82
CA SER A 47 14.49 12.99 -11.15
C SER A 47 13.81 13.77 -12.29
N GLY A 48 12.97 14.76 -11.99
CA GLY A 48 12.30 15.62 -12.98
C GLY A 48 11.06 15.02 -13.65
N PHE A 49 10.54 13.88 -13.15
CA PHE A 49 9.33 13.24 -13.65
C PHE A 49 8.06 13.70 -12.89
N GLY A 50 6.90 13.55 -13.54
CA GLY A 50 5.61 13.86 -12.94
C GLY A 50 5.30 13.03 -11.70
N VAL A 51 4.90 13.69 -10.61
CA VAL A 51 4.61 13.05 -9.31
C VAL A 51 3.43 12.08 -9.40
N ALA A 52 2.46 12.35 -10.27
CA ALA A 52 1.33 11.46 -10.55
C ALA A 52 1.75 10.13 -11.21
N GLY A 53 2.95 10.05 -11.79
CA GLY A 53 3.43 8.90 -12.54
C GLY A 53 3.08 8.95 -14.02
N GLY A 54 2.89 7.78 -14.61
CA GLY A 54 2.89 7.54 -16.06
C GLY A 54 4.15 6.82 -16.52
N ASP A 55 4.09 6.27 -17.73
CA ASP A 55 5.23 5.65 -18.40
C ASP A 55 6.08 6.72 -19.07
N TYR A 56 7.40 6.62 -18.92
CA TYR A 56 8.33 7.47 -19.65
C TYR A 56 8.91 6.70 -20.83
N TRP A 57 8.64 7.17 -22.04
CA TRP A 57 9.14 6.52 -23.24
C TRP A 57 10.64 6.79 -23.43
N ILE A 58 11.42 5.72 -23.51
CA ILE A 58 12.87 5.75 -23.71
C ILE A 58 13.17 5.20 -25.11
N PRO A 59 13.42 6.04 -26.13
CA PRO A 59 13.57 5.54 -27.50
C PRO A 59 14.85 4.72 -27.68
N ARG A 60 15.94 5.15 -27.02
CA ARG A 60 17.26 4.50 -27.07
C ARG A 60 17.30 3.08 -26.50
N SER A 61 16.30 2.67 -25.71
CA SER A 61 16.21 1.29 -25.21
C SER A 61 15.54 0.33 -26.20
N GLN A 62 15.10 0.79 -27.37
CA GLN A 62 14.55 -0.07 -28.43
C GLN A 62 15.61 -0.95 -29.10
N ILE A 63 16.89 -0.59 -29.02
CA ILE A 63 18.01 -1.45 -29.48
C ILE A 63 18.86 -1.89 -28.29
N GLU A 64 18.91 -3.20 -28.07
CA GLU A 64 19.85 -3.82 -27.15
C GLU A 64 21.27 -3.86 -27.75
N PRO A 65 22.32 -3.42 -27.03
CA PRO A 65 23.70 -3.54 -27.50
C PRO A 65 24.11 -5.01 -27.68
N PRO A 66 24.91 -5.36 -28.71
CA PRO A 66 25.43 -6.71 -28.89
C PRO A 66 26.20 -7.20 -27.64
N SER A 67 26.02 -8.46 -27.24
CA SER A 67 26.67 -9.02 -26.03
C SER A 67 28.19 -8.87 -26.07
N GLN A 68 28.82 -9.18 -27.21
CA GLN A 68 30.26 -8.99 -27.45
C GLN A 68 30.75 -7.54 -27.26
N LEU A 69 29.87 -6.55 -27.39
CA LEU A 69 30.16 -5.13 -27.16
C LEU A 69 29.92 -4.76 -25.69
N ALA A 70 28.84 -5.29 -25.11
CA ALA A 70 28.46 -5.10 -23.71
C ALA A 70 29.48 -5.70 -22.74
N GLU A 71 30.00 -6.89 -23.03
CA GLU A 71 31.01 -7.61 -22.23
C GLU A 71 32.38 -6.90 -22.19
N LEU A 72 32.65 -5.95 -23.10
CA LEU A 72 33.84 -5.10 -23.03
C LEU A 72 33.72 -4.01 -21.94
N ILE A 73 32.51 -3.74 -21.44
CA ILE A 73 32.27 -2.86 -20.30
C ILE A 73 32.06 -3.72 -19.05
N PHE A 74 32.95 -3.54 -18.07
CA PHE A 74 33.09 -4.37 -16.88
C PHE A 74 33.27 -5.89 -17.16
N PRO A 75 34.34 -6.32 -17.89
CA PRO A 75 34.47 -7.70 -18.38
C PRO A 75 34.47 -8.81 -17.31
N TRP A 76 34.76 -8.45 -16.06
CA TRP A 76 34.79 -9.37 -14.92
C TRP A 76 33.39 -9.67 -14.34
N VAL A 77 32.36 -8.89 -14.69
CA VAL A 77 31.04 -8.95 -14.03
C VAL A 77 30.33 -10.28 -14.28
N ASP A 78 30.32 -10.80 -15.51
CA ASP A 78 29.63 -12.05 -15.83
C ASP A 78 30.31 -13.27 -15.16
N THR A 79 31.66 -13.29 -15.13
CA THR A 79 32.42 -14.30 -14.38
C THR A 79 32.10 -14.25 -12.89
N LYS A 80 32.17 -13.05 -12.28
CA LYS A 80 31.90 -12.88 -10.85
C LYS A 80 30.44 -13.18 -10.48
N HIS A 81 29.48 -12.86 -11.34
CA HIS A 81 28.09 -13.25 -11.14
C HIS A 81 27.96 -14.79 -11.10
N SER A 82 28.57 -15.51 -12.05
CA SER A 82 28.55 -16.98 -12.04
C SER A 82 29.25 -17.58 -10.81
N GLU A 83 30.36 -17.01 -10.36
CA GLU A 83 31.07 -17.45 -9.15
C GLU A 83 30.22 -17.28 -7.87
N VAL A 84 29.57 -16.12 -7.70
CA VAL A 84 28.72 -15.85 -6.54
C VAL A 84 27.47 -16.73 -6.55
N GLN A 85 26.84 -16.90 -7.72
CA GLN A 85 25.67 -17.76 -7.86
C GLN A 85 26.00 -19.23 -7.52
N LYS A 86 27.07 -19.78 -8.12
CA LYS A 86 27.51 -21.17 -7.87
C LYS A 86 27.92 -21.41 -6.41
N ARG A 87 28.43 -20.39 -5.71
CA ARG A 87 28.75 -20.48 -4.28
C ARG A 87 27.50 -20.72 -3.44
N ALA A 88 26.41 -20.02 -3.75
CA ALA A 88 25.13 -20.21 -3.07
C ALA A 88 24.50 -21.58 -3.40
N GLU A 89 24.54 -21.99 -4.68
CA GLU A 89 24.06 -23.31 -5.13
C GLU A 89 24.84 -24.47 -4.50
N GLY A 90 26.15 -24.30 -4.29
CA GLY A 90 27.04 -25.27 -3.64
C GLY A 90 26.92 -25.37 -2.11
N GLY A 91 25.89 -24.77 -1.51
CA GLY A 91 25.65 -24.78 -0.05
C GLY A 91 26.49 -23.78 0.75
N GLY A 92 27.16 -22.83 0.08
CA GLY A 92 27.80 -21.68 0.72
C GLY A 92 26.79 -20.58 1.09
N GLU A 93 27.28 -19.53 1.76
CA GLU A 93 26.44 -18.38 2.11
C GLU A 93 25.95 -17.64 0.85
N ALA A 94 24.65 -17.40 0.79
CA ALA A 94 23.98 -16.76 -0.33
C ALA A 94 24.07 -15.22 -0.22
N ASP A 95 24.98 -14.62 -1.01
CA ASP A 95 25.13 -13.17 -1.07
C ASP A 95 24.20 -12.54 -2.12
N CYS A 96 22.95 -12.31 -1.72
CA CYS A 96 21.96 -11.63 -2.57
C CYS A 96 22.36 -10.18 -2.90
N ALA A 97 23.16 -9.51 -2.07
CA ALA A 97 23.57 -8.13 -2.30
C ALA A 97 24.62 -8.05 -3.43
N ALA A 98 25.59 -8.98 -3.43
CA ALA A 98 26.57 -9.10 -4.51
C ALA A 98 25.90 -9.42 -5.86
N LEU A 99 24.93 -10.34 -5.90
CA LEU A 99 24.19 -10.65 -7.13
C LEU A 99 23.46 -9.41 -7.68
N GLN A 100 22.66 -8.73 -6.86
CA GLN A 100 21.93 -7.53 -7.27
C GLN A 100 22.84 -6.37 -7.68
N PHE A 101 24.00 -6.22 -7.03
CA PHE A 101 25.02 -5.24 -7.45
C PHE A 101 25.64 -5.59 -8.81
N LEU A 102 25.89 -6.86 -9.08
CA LEU A 102 26.42 -7.32 -10.38
C LEU A 102 25.38 -7.16 -11.49
N ASP A 103 24.10 -7.46 -11.23
CA ASP A 103 23.00 -7.20 -12.16
C ASP A 103 22.80 -5.70 -12.43
N MET A 104 22.94 -4.85 -11.41
CA MET A 104 22.97 -3.39 -11.59
C MET A 104 24.13 -2.96 -12.51
N LEU A 105 25.32 -3.53 -12.37
CA LEU A 105 26.44 -3.25 -13.28
C LEU A 105 26.16 -3.73 -14.71
N LYS A 106 25.50 -4.89 -14.90
CA LYS A 106 25.05 -5.34 -16.23
C LYS A 106 24.04 -4.38 -16.85
N PHE A 107 23.06 -3.91 -16.08
CA PHE A 107 22.12 -2.88 -16.53
C PHE A 107 22.83 -1.58 -16.94
N LEU A 108 23.75 -1.09 -16.10
CA LEU A 108 24.52 0.12 -16.37
C LEU A 108 25.41 -0.01 -17.62
N ARG A 109 25.95 -1.20 -17.93
CA ARG A 109 26.73 -1.42 -19.16
C ARG A 109 25.89 -1.19 -20.43
N THR A 110 24.63 -1.60 -20.40
CA THR A 110 23.67 -1.41 -21.49
C THR A 110 23.31 0.07 -21.65
N VAL A 111 22.99 0.74 -20.54
CA VAL A 111 22.71 2.19 -20.52
C VAL A 111 23.90 2.99 -21.02
N LEU A 112 25.12 2.70 -20.57
CA LEU A 112 26.33 3.39 -21.03
C LEU A 112 26.54 3.26 -22.55
N LEU A 113 26.30 2.09 -23.13
CA LEU A 113 26.40 1.90 -24.59
C LEU A 113 25.31 2.67 -25.34
N GLN A 114 24.05 2.58 -24.91
CA GLN A 114 22.94 3.32 -25.52
C GLN A 114 23.12 4.84 -25.44
N ASP A 115 23.51 5.35 -24.27
CA ASP A 115 23.72 6.79 -24.05
C ASP A 115 24.96 7.29 -24.81
N SER A 116 26.05 6.51 -24.85
CA SER A 116 27.28 6.88 -25.57
C SER A 116 27.07 7.08 -27.07
N ALA A 117 26.18 6.31 -27.71
CA ALA A 117 25.83 6.49 -29.12
C ALA A 117 25.19 7.86 -29.42
N VAL A 118 24.52 8.48 -28.44
CA VAL A 118 23.96 9.84 -28.52
C VAL A 118 25.00 10.88 -28.10
N LEU A 119 25.68 10.65 -26.97
CA LEU A 119 26.68 11.56 -26.40
C LEU A 119 27.90 11.76 -27.31
N GLN A 120 28.29 10.77 -28.12
CA GLN A 120 29.40 10.91 -29.07
C GLN A 120 29.14 12.01 -30.11
N LYS A 121 27.88 12.21 -30.53
CA LYS A 121 27.51 13.30 -31.44
C LYS A 121 27.48 14.66 -30.74
N LEU A 122 27.01 14.70 -29.50
CA LEU A 122 26.88 15.95 -28.72
C LEU A 122 28.23 16.46 -28.20
N HIS A 123 29.14 15.55 -27.85
CA HIS A 123 30.43 15.84 -27.23
C HIS A 123 31.57 15.04 -27.88
N PRO A 124 31.87 15.26 -29.18
CA PRO A 124 32.85 14.46 -29.93
C PRO A 124 34.30 14.61 -29.45
N SER A 125 34.60 15.61 -28.61
CA SER A 125 35.93 15.86 -28.04
C SER A 125 36.26 15.01 -26.80
N LEU A 126 35.34 14.21 -26.27
CA LEU A 126 35.59 13.43 -25.05
C LEU A 126 36.65 12.34 -25.28
N PRO A 127 37.68 12.23 -24.43
CA PRO A 127 38.71 11.19 -24.55
C PRO A 127 38.21 9.74 -24.46
N LEU A 128 36.98 9.55 -23.98
CA LEU A 128 36.29 8.26 -23.88
C LEU A 128 36.19 7.57 -25.24
N TRP A 129 35.96 8.33 -26.32
CA TRP A 129 35.76 7.81 -27.68
C TRP A 129 37.01 7.21 -28.31
N ASN A 130 38.20 7.54 -27.77
CA ASN A 130 39.47 7.01 -28.26
C ASN A 130 39.84 5.65 -27.63
N ARG A 131 38.99 5.11 -26.75
CA ARG A 131 39.22 3.86 -26.02
C ARG A 131 38.20 2.79 -26.41
N ALA A 132 38.59 1.52 -26.30
CA ALA A 132 37.65 0.42 -26.41
C ALA A 132 36.61 0.48 -25.26
N PRO A 133 35.34 0.12 -25.52
CA PRO A 133 34.80 -0.33 -26.81
C PRO A 133 34.45 0.81 -27.80
N PHE A 134 34.42 2.07 -27.39
CA PHE A 134 33.87 3.18 -28.17
C PHE A 134 34.63 3.53 -29.47
N ASN A 135 35.87 3.06 -29.61
CA ASN A 135 36.68 3.22 -30.83
C ASN A 135 36.55 2.03 -31.82
N THR A 136 35.74 1.01 -31.54
CA THR A 136 35.65 -0.20 -32.37
C THR A 136 34.60 -0.08 -33.48
N ALA A 137 34.81 -0.78 -34.59
CA ALA A 137 33.81 -0.84 -35.67
C ALA A 137 32.46 -1.43 -35.22
N THR A 138 32.47 -2.35 -34.23
CA THR A 138 31.25 -2.90 -33.63
C THR A 138 30.44 -1.83 -32.89
N PHE A 139 31.10 -0.94 -32.16
CA PHE A 139 30.46 0.22 -31.55
C PHE A 139 29.91 1.18 -32.61
N THR A 140 30.71 1.55 -33.61
CA THR A 140 30.30 2.49 -34.68
C THR A 140 29.05 1.99 -35.42
N ASN A 141 28.98 0.70 -35.75
CA ASN A 141 27.81 0.10 -36.40
C ASN A 141 26.58 0.10 -35.49
N PHE A 142 26.73 -0.24 -34.21
CA PHE A 142 25.65 -0.15 -33.22
C PHE A 142 25.15 1.29 -33.06
N ALA A 143 26.07 2.25 -32.90
CA ALA A 143 25.74 3.66 -32.74
C ALA A 143 25.04 4.25 -33.97
N ALA A 144 25.47 3.88 -35.19
CA ALA A 144 24.79 4.27 -36.41
C ALA A 144 23.35 3.74 -36.46
N LYS A 145 23.14 2.45 -36.17
CA LYS A 145 21.81 1.82 -36.13
C LYS A 145 20.90 2.44 -35.07
N LEU A 146 21.41 2.64 -33.84
CA LEU A 146 20.65 3.27 -32.76
C LEU A 146 20.23 4.69 -33.12
N ASN A 147 21.14 5.49 -33.69
CA ASN A 147 20.83 6.84 -34.13
C ASN A 147 19.82 6.89 -35.29
N GLN A 148 19.83 5.90 -36.17
CA GLN A 148 18.84 5.78 -37.24
C GLN A 148 17.45 5.53 -36.64
N GLU A 149 17.31 4.51 -35.79
CA GLU A 149 16.03 4.24 -35.10
C GLU A 149 15.58 5.46 -34.28
N LEU A 150 16.49 6.12 -33.54
CA LEU A 150 16.16 7.31 -32.75
C LEU A 150 15.57 8.46 -33.58
N SER A 151 15.89 8.52 -34.88
CA SER A 151 15.38 9.54 -35.81
C SER A 151 14.04 9.17 -36.47
N SER A 152 13.72 7.87 -36.56
CA SER A 152 12.43 7.34 -37.05
C SER A 152 11.45 6.96 -35.95
N ALA A 153 11.90 6.91 -34.70
CA ALA A 153 11.12 6.50 -33.55
C ALA A 153 9.99 7.51 -33.27
N VAL A 154 8.74 7.05 -33.44
CA VAL A 154 7.53 7.81 -33.07
C VAL A 154 7.21 7.52 -31.61
N CYS A 155 6.89 8.56 -30.82
CA CYS A 155 6.46 8.37 -29.45
C CYS A 155 5.11 7.62 -29.41
N PRO A 156 4.97 6.54 -28.62
CA PRO A 156 3.69 5.83 -28.48
C PRO A 156 2.53 6.74 -28.01
N PHE A 157 2.84 7.80 -27.27
CA PHE A 157 1.86 8.81 -26.88
C PHE A 157 1.32 9.58 -28.10
N ASP A 158 2.18 9.97 -29.05
CA ASP A 158 1.76 10.68 -30.27
C ASP A 158 0.91 9.77 -31.17
N VAL A 159 1.21 8.46 -31.19
CA VAL A 159 0.36 7.45 -31.85
C VAL A 159 -1.01 7.36 -31.18
N ALA A 160 -1.08 7.30 -29.85
CA ALA A 160 -2.36 7.29 -29.13
C ALA A 160 -3.16 8.58 -29.36
N VAL A 161 -2.51 9.74 -29.31
CA VAL A 161 -3.12 11.06 -29.55
C VAL A 161 -3.67 11.17 -30.97
N SER A 162 -2.89 10.76 -31.99
CA SER A 162 -3.34 10.78 -33.39
C SER A 162 -4.50 9.83 -33.69
N GLN A 163 -4.67 8.74 -32.92
CA GLN A 163 -5.85 7.86 -33.01
C GLN A 163 -7.09 8.44 -32.32
N VAL A 164 -6.91 9.15 -31.19
CA VAL A 164 -8.03 9.71 -30.41
C VAL A 164 -8.57 11.01 -31.01
N ILE A 165 -7.73 11.86 -31.60
CA ILE A 165 -8.14 13.17 -32.17
C ILE A 165 -9.30 13.04 -33.19
N PRO A 166 -9.27 12.13 -34.18
CA PRO A 166 -10.39 11.98 -35.13
C PRO A 166 -11.69 11.53 -34.45
N ALA A 167 -11.62 10.60 -33.48
CA ALA A 167 -12.79 10.14 -32.74
C ALA A 167 -13.40 11.26 -31.89
N LEU A 168 -12.56 12.07 -31.23
CA LEU A 168 -12.99 13.25 -30.48
C LEU A 168 -13.61 14.32 -31.41
N GLY A 169 -13.02 14.53 -32.59
CA GLY A 169 -13.53 15.44 -33.61
C GLY A 169 -14.91 15.04 -34.13
N ASN A 170 -15.12 13.75 -34.41
CA ASN A 170 -16.42 13.21 -34.80
C ASN A 170 -17.46 13.40 -33.69
N ALA A 171 -17.15 12.98 -32.46
CA ALA A 171 -18.08 13.11 -31.32
C ALA A 171 -18.46 14.57 -31.01
N LEU A 172 -17.51 15.52 -31.13
CA LEU A 172 -17.79 16.96 -31.01
C LEU A 172 -18.61 17.49 -32.20
N GLY A 173 -18.42 16.94 -33.40
CA GLY A 173 -19.24 17.20 -34.57
C GLY A 173 -20.69 16.74 -34.37
N ASP A 174 -20.88 15.52 -33.87
CA ASP A 174 -22.19 14.94 -33.58
C ASP A 174 -22.95 15.78 -32.54
N VAL A 175 -22.32 16.10 -31.40
CA VAL A 175 -22.89 16.99 -30.36
C VAL A 175 -23.24 18.38 -30.91
N ARG A 176 -22.39 18.93 -31.79
CA ARG A 176 -22.69 20.22 -32.45
C ARG A 176 -23.88 20.11 -33.40
N SER A 177 -24.03 18.99 -34.10
CA SER A 177 -25.14 18.74 -35.02
C SER A 177 -26.47 18.58 -34.27
N GLU A 178 -26.49 17.80 -33.18
CA GLU A 178 -27.65 17.69 -32.28
C GLU A 178 -28.03 19.06 -31.70
N LEU A 179 -27.05 19.86 -31.27
CA LEU A 179 -27.29 21.20 -30.76
C LEU A 179 -27.89 22.14 -31.83
N SER A 180 -27.47 22.04 -33.10
CA SER A 180 -28.13 22.80 -34.18
C SER A 180 -29.56 22.34 -34.43
N VAL A 181 -29.83 21.03 -34.42
CA VAL A 181 -31.19 20.49 -34.59
C VAL A 181 -32.10 20.93 -33.45
N VAL A 182 -31.63 20.90 -32.20
CA VAL A 182 -32.37 21.40 -31.03
C VAL A 182 -32.62 22.90 -31.15
N LYS A 183 -31.64 23.69 -31.61
CA LYS A 183 -31.79 25.13 -31.81
C LYS A 183 -32.84 25.46 -32.88
N GLU A 184 -32.81 24.77 -34.03
CA GLU A 184 -33.80 24.94 -35.11
C GLU A 184 -35.20 24.48 -34.68
N ALA A 185 -35.30 23.41 -33.88
CA ALA A 185 -36.54 22.97 -33.27
C ALA A 185 -37.10 24.01 -32.27
N ASP A 186 -36.24 24.70 -31.53
CA ASP A 186 -36.68 25.72 -30.56
C ASP A 186 -37.04 27.06 -31.24
N GLU A 187 -36.27 27.49 -32.25
CA GLU A 187 -36.61 28.65 -33.10
C GLU A 187 -37.94 28.44 -33.86
N SER A 188 -38.18 27.24 -34.40
CA SER A 188 -39.46 26.91 -35.04
C SER A 188 -40.63 26.86 -34.05
N ARG A 189 -40.45 26.30 -32.84
CA ARG A 189 -41.44 26.38 -31.76
C ARG A 189 -41.76 27.82 -31.35
N LEU A 190 -40.73 28.67 -31.23
CA LEU A 190 -40.89 30.11 -30.94
C LEU A 190 -41.67 30.84 -32.04
N ASN A 191 -41.43 30.51 -33.32
CA ASN A 191 -42.14 31.10 -34.44
C ASN A 191 -43.61 30.66 -34.51
N VAL A 192 -43.91 29.39 -34.23
CA VAL A 192 -45.30 28.89 -34.12
C VAL A 192 -46.03 29.50 -32.92
N ALA A 193 -45.35 29.67 -31.79
CA ALA A 193 -45.92 30.36 -30.63
C ALA A 193 -46.23 31.84 -30.94
N ARG A 194 -45.33 32.52 -31.67
CA ARG A 194 -45.55 33.90 -32.13
C ARG A 194 -46.73 34.03 -33.09
N SER A 195 -46.87 33.12 -34.06
CA SER A 195 -48.01 33.17 -34.99
C SER A 195 -49.34 32.91 -34.27
N ALA A 196 -49.40 31.90 -33.39
CA ALA A 196 -50.61 31.62 -32.60
C ALA A 196 -51.03 32.80 -31.71
N VAL A 197 -50.08 33.55 -31.13
CA VAL A 197 -50.37 34.78 -30.38
C VAL A 197 -50.86 35.90 -31.29
N ALA A 198 -50.29 36.06 -32.48
CA ALA A 198 -50.75 37.05 -33.47
C ALA A 198 -52.18 36.74 -33.96
N ASP A 199 -52.49 35.47 -34.25
CA ASP A 199 -53.81 35.01 -34.67
C ASP A 199 -54.86 35.21 -33.55
N ALA A 200 -54.50 34.92 -32.30
CA ALA A 200 -55.37 35.16 -31.15
C ALA A 200 -55.66 36.67 -30.93
N LEU A 201 -54.67 37.54 -31.13
CA LEU A 201 -54.85 39.00 -31.10
C LEU A 201 -55.75 39.49 -32.24
N ALA A 202 -55.59 38.94 -33.45
CA ALA A 202 -56.45 39.28 -34.60
C ALA A 202 -57.91 38.85 -34.37
N ALA A 203 -58.13 37.65 -33.82
CA ALA A 203 -59.46 37.17 -33.45
C ALA A 203 -60.11 38.04 -32.36
N LEU A 204 -59.36 38.44 -31.34
CA LEU A 204 -59.85 39.33 -30.28
C LEU A 204 -60.23 40.71 -30.82
N ALA A 205 -59.45 41.27 -31.76
CA ALA A 205 -59.77 42.52 -32.43
C ALA A 205 -61.05 42.44 -33.27
N ALA A 206 -61.29 41.30 -33.95
CA ALA A 206 -62.51 41.05 -34.71
C ALA A 206 -63.76 40.94 -33.81
N VAL A 207 -63.64 40.32 -32.62
CA VAL A 207 -64.74 40.30 -31.63
C VAL A 207 -65.01 41.70 -31.07
N SER A 208 -63.97 42.48 -30.79
CA SER A 208 -64.10 43.86 -30.29
C SER A 208 -64.76 44.81 -31.30
N SER A 209 -64.52 44.64 -32.60
CA SER A 209 -65.14 45.47 -33.63
C SER A 209 -66.63 45.13 -33.83
N GLN A 210 -67.01 43.85 -33.73
CA GLN A 210 -68.43 43.43 -33.71
C GLN A 210 -69.20 43.93 -32.47
N LEU A 211 -68.54 43.99 -31.31
CA LEU A 211 -69.17 44.53 -30.10
C LEU A 211 -69.41 46.05 -30.19
N SER A 212 -68.55 46.76 -30.93
CA SER A 212 -68.62 48.22 -31.07
C SER A 212 -69.74 48.72 -32.00
N THR A 213 -70.34 47.84 -32.82
CA THR A 213 -71.43 48.20 -33.74
C THR A 213 -72.84 47.97 -33.17
N THR A 214 -72.98 47.53 -31.91
CA THR A 214 -74.27 47.13 -31.32
C THR A 214 -74.74 48.02 -30.14
N THR A 215 -74.81 49.33 -30.34
CA THR A 215 -75.44 50.27 -29.39
C THR A 215 -76.93 50.52 -29.69
N SER A 216 -77.77 49.48 -29.59
CA SER A 216 -79.20 49.60 -29.23
C SER A 216 -79.86 48.22 -28.98
N THR A 217 -80.02 47.88 -27.69
CA THR A 217 -81.08 47.09 -27.00
C THR A 217 -82.01 46.09 -27.75
N PRO A 218 -82.49 44.99 -27.12
CA PRO A 218 -82.19 44.45 -25.77
C PRO A 218 -81.85 42.92 -25.74
N ARG A 219 -81.63 42.39 -24.53
CA ARG A 219 -81.25 41.00 -24.23
C ARG A 219 -82.29 39.93 -24.64
N SER A 220 -81.93 39.08 -25.60
CA SER A 220 -82.29 37.65 -25.65
C SER A 220 -81.46 36.96 -26.76
N LEU A 221 -81.26 35.64 -26.69
CA LEU A 221 -80.42 34.81 -27.59
C LEU A 221 -78.90 34.83 -27.31
N LEU A 222 -78.51 34.47 -26.09
CA LEU A 222 -77.27 33.71 -25.90
C LEU A 222 -77.48 32.25 -26.39
N LEU A 223 -76.39 31.57 -26.80
CA LEU A 223 -76.31 30.15 -27.17
C LEU A 223 -76.69 29.71 -28.61
N ASN A 224 -76.34 30.45 -29.68
CA ASN A 224 -76.27 29.82 -31.01
C ASN A 224 -75.26 30.42 -32.03
N THR A 225 -74.13 30.98 -31.59
CA THR A 225 -73.16 31.62 -32.51
C THR A 225 -71.70 31.29 -32.20
N ILE A 226 -71.43 30.00 -31.93
CA ILE A 226 -70.07 29.42 -31.91
C ILE A 226 -70.04 28.19 -32.85
N SER A 227 -70.74 28.28 -33.99
CA SER A 227 -70.87 27.18 -34.96
C SER A 227 -70.74 27.65 -36.41
N SER A 228 -69.82 28.59 -36.69
CA SER A 228 -69.54 29.05 -38.05
C SER A 228 -68.17 29.74 -38.22
N SER A 229 -67.09 29.11 -37.73
CA SER A 229 -65.79 29.09 -38.43
C SER A 229 -64.87 28.00 -37.85
N PRO A 230 -64.22 27.17 -38.67
CA PRO A 230 -63.17 26.27 -38.21
C PRO A 230 -61.87 27.05 -37.95
N THR A 231 -60.91 26.43 -37.25
CA THR A 231 -59.56 26.96 -36.92
C THR A 231 -59.43 27.99 -35.77
N ALA A 232 -60.09 27.74 -34.63
CA ALA A 232 -59.75 28.41 -33.35
C ALA A 232 -59.96 27.50 -32.12
N ALA A 233 -59.57 26.22 -32.18
CA ALA A 233 -59.85 25.23 -31.13
C ALA A 233 -58.73 24.17 -30.89
N ALA A 234 -57.47 24.47 -31.25
CA ALA A 234 -56.34 23.55 -31.06
C ALA A 234 -55.19 24.12 -30.19
N SER A 235 -55.31 25.36 -29.70
CA SER A 235 -54.18 26.12 -29.17
C SER A 235 -54.48 26.82 -27.83
N PHE A 236 -55.07 26.11 -26.86
CA PHE A 236 -55.08 26.58 -25.46
C PHE A 236 -55.12 25.48 -24.36
N SER A 237 -55.29 24.19 -24.70
CA SER A 237 -55.46 23.12 -23.70
C SER A 237 -54.18 22.31 -23.35
N SER A 238 -53.02 22.64 -23.91
CA SER A 238 -51.75 21.93 -23.62
C SER A 238 -50.90 22.59 -22.52
N LEU A 239 -51.46 23.55 -21.77
CA LEU A 239 -50.79 24.20 -20.64
C LEU A 239 -51.42 23.75 -19.31
N LEU A 240 -50.66 22.90 -18.61
CA LEU A 240 -50.74 22.44 -17.22
C LEU A 240 -51.58 21.19 -16.86
N VAL A 241 -50.82 20.08 -16.64
CA VAL A 241 -50.89 19.14 -15.48
C VAL A 241 -52.09 18.16 -15.39
N GLY A 242 -51.90 16.84 -15.22
CA GLY A 242 -50.66 16.05 -15.15
C GLY A 242 -50.85 14.57 -14.70
N ALA A 243 -49.73 13.86 -14.52
CA ALA A 243 -49.55 12.50 -13.94
C ALA A 243 -50.13 11.26 -14.68
N PRO A 244 -49.38 10.13 -14.79
CA PRO A 244 -49.84 8.90 -15.46
C PRO A 244 -50.17 7.72 -14.51
N SER A 245 -51.05 6.81 -14.94
CA SER A 245 -51.18 5.45 -14.39
C SER A 245 -51.64 4.43 -15.44
N SER A 246 -50.76 3.45 -15.71
CA SER A 246 -50.93 2.05 -16.19
C SER A 246 -52.18 1.58 -16.97
N GLY A 247 -51.97 0.91 -18.12
CA GLY A 247 -52.93 -0.03 -18.73
C GLY A 247 -52.65 -0.44 -20.19
N SER A 248 -52.06 -1.63 -20.42
CA SER A 248 -51.93 -2.32 -21.74
C SER A 248 -53.23 -3.09 -22.12
N PRO A 249 -53.38 -3.84 -23.25
CA PRO A 249 -52.46 -4.17 -24.38
C PRO A 249 -53.11 -3.81 -25.77
N ALA A 250 -52.81 -4.36 -26.97
CA ALA A 250 -52.01 -5.51 -27.45
C ALA A 250 -51.56 -5.39 -28.94
N ALA A 251 -50.72 -6.36 -29.37
CA ALA A 251 -50.55 -7.05 -30.68
C ALA A 251 -51.07 -6.45 -32.03
N ALA A 252 -50.40 -6.65 -33.17
CA ALA A 252 -49.05 -7.16 -33.50
C ALA A 252 -48.78 -6.98 -35.02
N ASP A 253 -47.53 -6.76 -35.44
CA ASP A 253 -46.82 -7.63 -36.42
C ASP A 253 -45.35 -7.22 -36.70
N SER A 254 -44.42 -8.17 -36.50
CA SER A 254 -43.22 -8.42 -37.35
C SER A 254 -42.06 -7.36 -37.47
N PRO A 255 -40.81 -7.74 -37.85
CA PRO A 255 -39.72 -7.71 -36.85
C PRO A 255 -38.35 -7.12 -37.26
N ALA A 256 -37.45 -7.10 -36.25
CA ALA A 256 -35.98 -7.07 -36.31
C ALA A 256 -35.26 -5.78 -36.78
N LEU A 257 -34.70 -5.04 -35.81
CA LEU A 257 -33.26 -5.09 -35.45
C LEU A 257 -33.01 -4.20 -34.22
N SER A 258 -32.84 -4.81 -33.04
CA SER A 258 -32.66 -4.07 -31.79
C SER A 258 -31.19 -3.89 -31.43
N SER A 259 -30.75 -2.63 -31.38
CA SER A 259 -29.72 -2.21 -30.46
C SER A 259 -30.21 -2.34 -29.00
N LEU A 260 -29.30 -2.51 -28.04
CA LEU A 260 -29.55 -2.17 -26.65
C LEU A 260 -28.25 -1.74 -25.95
N SER A 261 -28.17 -0.44 -25.70
CA SER A 261 -27.66 0.17 -24.47
C SER A 261 -28.25 -0.56 -23.23
N SER A 262 -27.69 -0.52 -22.02
CA SER A 262 -26.41 -0.03 -21.48
C SER A 262 -26.40 -0.33 -19.97
N SER A 263 -25.21 -0.41 -19.37
CA SER A 263 -24.96 -0.16 -17.95
C SER A 263 -25.35 -1.22 -16.90
N THR A 264 -24.45 -1.32 -15.90
CA THR A 264 -24.62 -1.80 -14.52
C THR A 264 -24.68 -3.31 -14.20
N ASP A 265 -24.12 -3.58 -13.02
CA ASP A 265 -23.99 -4.80 -12.23
C ASP A 265 -23.18 -6.01 -12.75
N SER A 266 -22.09 -6.27 -12.00
CA SER A 266 -21.44 -7.58 -11.91
C SER A 266 -22.12 -8.42 -10.84
N PRO A 267 -22.62 -9.61 -11.19
CA PRO A 267 -22.37 -10.75 -10.30
C PRO A 267 -22.00 -12.06 -11.02
N THR A 268 -21.03 -12.76 -10.44
CA THR A 268 -21.17 -14.18 -10.05
C THR A 268 -21.33 -15.27 -11.13
N THR A 269 -20.17 -15.87 -11.46
CA THR A 269 -19.88 -17.32 -11.57
C THR A 269 -20.27 -18.17 -12.82
N SER A 270 -19.21 -18.83 -13.33
CA SER A 270 -19.13 -20.26 -13.72
C SER A 270 -19.91 -20.76 -14.96
N GLY A 271 -19.46 -21.78 -15.70
CA GLY A 271 -18.30 -22.66 -15.47
C GLY A 271 -18.67 -24.15 -15.53
N THR A 272 -19.18 -24.63 -16.67
CA THR A 272 -19.41 -26.06 -16.94
C THR A 272 -18.10 -26.71 -17.44
N SER A 273 -17.37 -27.58 -16.73
CA SER A 273 -17.69 -28.76 -15.87
C SER A 273 -18.01 -30.06 -16.63
N PHE A 274 -17.03 -30.99 -16.64
CA PHE A 274 -17.07 -32.46 -16.76
C PHE A 274 -15.62 -32.94 -16.53
N LEU A 275 -15.24 -34.00 -15.80
CA LEU A 275 -15.91 -34.97 -14.90
C LEU A 275 -14.93 -35.35 -13.76
N ALA A 276 -15.44 -35.88 -12.64
CA ALA A 276 -14.65 -36.52 -11.58
C ALA A 276 -15.33 -37.82 -11.08
N PRO A 277 -14.57 -38.80 -10.56
CA PRO A 277 -15.10 -39.94 -9.82
C PRO A 277 -15.11 -39.72 -8.28
N THR A 278 -15.74 -40.65 -7.54
CA THR A 278 -16.19 -40.53 -6.13
C THR A 278 -15.28 -41.31 -5.13
N LEU A 279 -15.47 -41.40 -3.80
CA LEU A 279 -16.68 -41.19 -2.97
C LEU A 279 -16.50 -40.49 -1.57
N PRO A 280 -16.53 -41.09 -0.35
CA PRO A 280 -17.36 -40.52 0.71
C PRO A 280 -16.65 -39.85 1.92
N SER A 281 -17.47 -39.19 2.73
CA SER A 281 -17.14 -38.50 3.99
C SER A 281 -17.56 -39.30 5.24
N ALA A 282 -16.91 -39.07 6.40
CA ALA A 282 -17.39 -39.52 7.71
C ALA A 282 -16.87 -38.70 8.93
N LEU A 283 -17.82 -38.07 9.64
CA LEU A 283 -17.89 -37.74 11.08
C LEU A 283 -16.87 -36.83 11.83
N PRO A 284 -17.37 -35.84 12.60
CA PRO A 284 -16.60 -35.11 13.63
C PRO A 284 -16.89 -35.65 15.06
N ALA A 285 -15.86 -36.09 15.79
CA ALA A 285 -15.99 -36.48 17.21
C ALA A 285 -14.81 -36.02 18.12
N ALA A 286 -13.74 -35.48 17.55
CA ALA A 286 -12.49 -35.23 18.29
C ALA A 286 -12.44 -33.92 19.11
N THR A 287 -13.34 -32.96 18.85
CA THR A 287 -13.25 -31.59 19.41
C THR A 287 -13.86 -31.44 20.81
N ALA A 288 -14.79 -32.31 21.21
CA ALA A 288 -15.39 -32.26 22.55
C ALA A 288 -14.47 -32.81 23.65
N ALA A 289 -13.72 -33.88 23.36
CA ALA A 289 -12.81 -34.52 24.32
C ALA A 289 -11.63 -33.60 24.71
N ALA A 290 -11.11 -32.82 23.77
CA ALA A 290 -10.02 -31.86 24.02
C ALA A 290 -10.44 -30.71 24.97
N ALA A 291 -11.71 -30.28 24.92
CA ALA A 291 -12.24 -29.24 25.81
C ALA A 291 -12.46 -29.75 27.25
N ALA A 292 -12.88 -31.00 27.41
CA ALA A 292 -13.05 -31.62 28.72
C ALA A 292 -11.71 -31.81 29.46
N ALA A 293 -10.66 -32.26 28.74
CA ALA A 293 -9.33 -32.44 29.32
C ALA A 293 -8.69 -31.12 29.84
N ALA A 294 -9.01 -29.98 29.20
CA ALA A 294 -8.54 -28.66 29.64
C ALA A 294 -9.19 -28.17 30.93
N SER A 295 -10.30 -28.79 31.38
CA SER A 295 -11.05 -28.38 32.56
C SER A 295 -10.66 -29.13 33.85
N ALA A 296 -9.71 -30.08 33.77
CA ALA A 296 -9.37 -31.00 34.86
C ALA A 296 -8.15 -30.62 35.72
N LEU A 297 -7.41 -29.55 35.38
CA LEU A 297 -6.36 -29.00 36.26
C LEU A 297 -6.58 -27.51 36.52
N GLY A 298 -6.88 -27.20 37.78
CA GLY A 298 -7.42 -25.93 38.25
C GLY A 298 -6.70 -24.69 37.75
N THR A 299 -7.49 -23.76 37.20
CA THR A 299 -7.11 -22.37 36.96
C THR A 299 -6.95 -21.64 38.29
N PRO A 300 -5.82 -20.95 38.55
CA PRO A 300 -5.82 -19.74 39.33
C PRO A 300 -5.86 -18.51 38.41
N ALA A 301 -6.43 -17.44 38.95
CA ALA A 301 -6.63 -16.14 38.34
C ALA A 301 -5.45 -15.59 37.51
N SER A 302 -5.78 -14.65 36.62
CA SER A 302 -4.87 -13.84 35.79
C SER A 302 -3.48 -13.63 36.41
N TYR A 303 -2.49 -14.39 35.93
CA TYR A 303 -1.13 -14.30 36.41
C TYR A 303 -0.54 -12.91 36.13
N GLN A 304 -0.22 -12.17 37.18
CA GLN A 304 0.56 -10.93 37.12
C GLN A 304 1.95 -11.19 37.69
N LEU A 305 2.97 -10.56 37.10
CA LEU A 305 4.32 -10.59 37.66
C LEU A 305 4.37 -9.79 38.97
N PRO A 306 5.13 -10.23 39.98
CA PRO A 306 5.38 -9.42 41.18
C PRO A 306 6.09 -8.10 40.83
N ASP A 307 5.76 -7.02 41.54
CA ASP A 307 6.43 -5.73 41.35
C ASP A 307 7.73 -5.67 42.17
N LEU A 308 8.82 -6.15 41.57
CA LEU A 308 10.11 -6.30 42.24
C LEU A 308 11.00 -5.08 42.00
N THR A 309 11.13 -4.22 43.02
CA THR A 309 11.89 -2.98 42.96
C THR A 309 13.40 -3.14 43.24
N THR A 310 13.81 -4.24 43.89
CA THR A 310 15.14 -4.37 44.49
C THR A 310 15.81 -5.71 44.15
N VAL A 311 17.14 -5.73 44.07
CA VAL A 311 17.91 -6.96 43.76
C VAL A 311 17.67 -8.06 44.81
N LYS A 312 17.59 -7.70 46.10
CA LYS A 312 17.30 -8.65 47.20
C LYS A 312 15.93 -9.31 47.08
N THR A 313 14.88 -8.56 46.74
CA THR A 313 13.54 -9.12 46.54
C THR A 313 13.48 -9.95 45.26
N LEU A 314 14.19 -9.54 44.21
CA LEU A 314 14.33 -10.33 42.99
C LEU A 314 15.01 -11.68 43.25
N TRP A 315 16.15 -11.69 43.94
CA TRP A 315 16.89 -12.92 44.21
C TRP A 315 16.05 -13.94 44.98
N LYS A 316 15.35 -13.47 46.02
CA LYS A 316 14.45 -14.31 46.83
C LYS A 316 13.32 -14.92 46.01
N GLU A 317 12.56 -14.10 45.28
CA GLU A 317 11.45 -14.59 44.42
C GLU A 317 11.96 -15.53 43.30
N TRP A 318 13.22 -15.39 42.89
CA TRP A 318 13.83 -16.22 41.85
C TRP A 318 14.34 -17.57 42.35
N THR A 319 14.80 -17.66 43.60
CA THR A 319 15.39 -18.86 44.20
C THR A 319 14.41 -19.62 45.09
N GLU A 320 13.71 -18.92 45.98
CA GLU A 320 12.76 -19.50 46.96
C GLU A 320 11.31 -19.44 46.49
N GLY A 321 10.98 -18.54 45.54
CA GLY A 321 9.60 -18.23 45.18
C GLY A 321 8.91 -17.30 46.18
N GLY A 322 7.60 -17.10 46.02
CA GLY A 322 6.83 -16.17 46.84
C GLY A 322 5.32 -16.34 46.68
N GLU A 323 4.56 -15.99 47.72
CA GLU A 323 3.08 -16.05 47.77
C GLU A 323 2.47 -17.40 47.32
N GLY A 324 3.12 -18.52 47.67
CA GLY A 324 2.67 -19.87 47.30
C GLY A 324 2.92 -20.24 45.83
N ARG A 325 3.69 -19.45 45.09
CA ARG A 325 4.18 -19.77 43.74
C ARG A 325 5.49 -20.55 43.80
N ALA A 326 5.70 -21.43 42.81
CA ALA A 326 7.02 -22.03 42.55
C ALA A 326 8.05 -20.94 42.22
N ALA A 327 9.33 -21.25 42.39
CA ALA A 327 10.41 -20.29 42.15
C ALA A 327 10.42 -19.81 40.69
N LEU A 328 10.69 -18.51 40.44
CA LEU A 328 10.72 -17.99 39.07
C LEU A 328 11.78 -18.68 38.20
N SER A 329 12.86 -19.19 38.81
CA SER A 329 13.85 -20.05 38.13
C SER A 329 13.25 -21.34 37.56
N GLU A 330 12.44 -22.06 38.35
CA GLU A 330 11.77 -23.30 37.94
C GLU A 330 10.71 -23.02 36.87
N MET A 331 9.92 -21.96 37.04
CA MET A 331 8.93 -21.54 36.05
C MET A 331 9.56 -21.14 34.71
N ASP A 332 10.72 -20.47 34.71
CA ASP A 332 11.45 -20.09 33.49
C ASP A 332 12.12 -21.31 32.83
N ALA A 333 12.67 -22.23 33.63
CA ALA A 333 13.25 -23.50 33.16
C ALA A 333 12.19 -24.43 32.54
N ALA A 334 11.03 -24.57 33.18
CA ALA A 334 9.86 -25.28 32.66
C ALA A 334 9.20 -24.58 31.45
N LYS A 335 9.67 -23.38 31.08
CA LYS A 335 9.16 -22.55 29.98
C LYS A 335 7.66 -22.20 30.14
N ASP A 336 7.20 -22.00 31.37
CA ASP A 336 5.79 -21.77 31.72
C ASP A 336 5.15 -20.69 30.83
N CYS A 337 3.95 -20.99 30.33
CA CYS A 337 3.16 -20.07 29.50
C CYS A 337 2.79 -18.77 30.22
N ARG A 338 2.70 -18.79 31.56
CA ARG A 338 2.42 -17.63 32.44
C ARG A 338 3.51 -16.57 32.38
N LEU A 339 4.79 -16.97 32.32
CA LEU A 339 5.92 -16.06 32.07
C LEU A 339 5.99 -15.57 30.61
N ARG A 340 5.07 -16.03 29.75
CA ARG A 340 5.08 -15.82 28.30
C ARG A 340 3.76 -15.22 27.78
N THR A 341 2.84 -14.83 28.66
CA THR A 341 1.52 -14.28 28.31
C THR A 341 1.60 -12.94 27.57
N SER A 342 2.57 -12.07 27.91
CA SER A 342 2.71 -10.74 27.30
C SER A 342 4.14 -10.40 26.92
N SER A 343 4.33 -9.54 25.91
CA SER A 343 5.65 -9.04 25.51
C SER A 343 6.35 -8.27 26.64
N LYS A 344 5.58 -7.51 27.44
CA LYS A 344 6.11 -6.80 28.62
C LYS A 344 6.65 -7.79 29.65
N VAL A 345 5.89 -8.84 29.96
CA VAL A 345 6.25 -9.94 30.87
C VAL A 345 7.53 -10.64 30.39
N LYS A 346 7.61 -11.00 29.10
CA LYS A 346 8.82 -11.62 28.51
C LYS A 346 10.06 -10.74 28.64
N GLN A 347 9.95 -9.44 28.38
CA GLN A 347 11.07 -8.50 28.52
C GLN A 347 11.51 -8.31 29.98
N GLN A 348 10.56 -8.33 30.92
CA GLN A 348 10.84 -8.22 32.36
C GLN A 348 11.55 -9.48 32.89
N VAL A 349 11.07 -10.68 32.55
CA VAL A 349 11.73 -11.95 32.90
C VAL A 349 13.12 -12.04 32.25
N TYR A 350 13.29 -11.61 31.00
CA TYR A 350 14.63 -11.53 30.36
C TYR A 350 15.60 -10.61 31.12
N ARG A 351 15.14 -9.42 31.53
CA ARG A 351 15.93 -8.46 32.32
C ARG A 351 16.33 -9.05 33.68
N TRP A 352 15.38 -9.68 34.38
CA TRP A 352 15.62 -10.35 35.65
C TRP A 352 16.63 -11.49 35.52
N ARG A 353 16.52 -12.32 34.47
CA ARG A 353 17.50 -13.37 34.18
C ARG A 353 18.92 -12.81 34.04
N LYS A 354 19.11 -11.64 33.41
CA LYS A 354 20.44 -11.00 33.29
C LYS A 354 21.03 -10.60 34.65
N VAL A 355 20.21 -10.08 35.56
CA VAL A 355 20.65 -9.74 36.93
C VAL A 355 21.02 -11.01 37.70
N VAL A 356 20.17 -12.04 37.64
CA VAL A 356 20.41 -13.31 38.35
C VAL A 356 21.62 -14.07 37.80
N SER A 357 21.78 -14.15 36.47
CA SER A 357 22.96 -14.78 35.86
C SER A 357 24.27 -14.08 36.24
N PHE A 358 24.25 -12.78 36.53
CA PHE A 358 25.43 -12.06 37.01
C PHE A 358 25.74 -12.35 38.49
N VAL A 359 24.71 -12.52 39.35
CA VAL A 359 24.92 -12.95 40.74
C VAL A 359 25.43 -14.39 40.80
N LYS A 360 24.89 -15.31 39.97
CA LYS A 360 25.40 -16.70 39.87
C LYS A 360 26.84 -16.79 39.36
N GLU A 361 27.21 -15.97 38.38
CA GLU A 361 28.60 -15.85 37.90
C GLU A 361 29.56 -15.36 39.01
N ARG A 362 29.07 -14.68 40.04
CA ARG A 362 29.85 -14.28 41.22
C ARG A 362 29.91 -15.35 42.32
N GLU A 363 28.81 -16.06 42.54
CA GLU A 363 28.76 -17.27 43.37
C GLU A 363 29.76 -18.34 42.87
N GLU A 364 29.76 -18.61 41.55
CA GLU A 364 30.75 -19.48 40.88
C GLU A 364 32.19 -18.95 40.98
N GLY A 365 32.36 -17.63 41.16
CA GLY A 365 33.63 -16.96 41.39
C GLY A 365 34.11 -16.97 42.85
N GLY A 366 33.33 -17.53 43.78
CA GLY A 366 33.66 -17.62 45.21
C GLY A 366 33.19 -16.44 46.07
N ASP A 367 32.45 -15.48 45.52
CA ASP A 367 31.84 -14.39 46.30
C ASP A 367 30.54 -14.87 47.00
N SER A 368 30.28 -14.43 48.24
CA SER A 368 29.00 -14.70 48.90
C SER A 368 27.82 -14.03 48.15
N VAL A 369 26.76 -14.80 47.93
CA VAL A 369 25.52 -14.35 47.28
C VAL A 369 24.89 -13.18 48.05
N GLU A 370 24.82 -13.26 49.37
CA GLU A 370 24.28 -12.23 50.25
C GLU A 370 25.07 -10.92 50.12
N ASP A 371 26.40 -11.01 50.15
CA ASP A 371 27.29 -9.85 50.05
C ASP A 371 27.23 -9.21 48.66
N THR A 372 27.20 -9.99 47.58
CA THR A 372 27.07 -9.45 46.22
C THR A 372 25.72 -8.75 46.01
N VAL A 373 24.62 -9.31 46.54
CA VAL A 373 23.29 -8.70 46.51
C VAL A 373 23.25 -7.40 47.33
N VAL A 374 23.84 -7.37 48.52
CA VAL A 374 23.92 -6.16 49.37
C VAL A 374 24.76 -5.07 48.69
N HIS A 375 25.92 -5.42 48.12
CA HIS A 375 26.77 -4.47 47.40
C HIS A 375 26.10 -3.92 46.14
N LEU A 376 25.38 -4.75 45.37
CA LEU A 376 24.60 -4.30 44.21
C LEU A 376 23.51 -3.30 44.61
N VAL A 377 22.79 -3.53 45.72
CA VAL A 377 21.80 -2.57 46.25
C VAL A 377 22.47 -1.25 46.67
N HIS A 378 23.64 -1.30 47.31
CA HIS A 378 24.39 -0.11 47.70
C HIS A 378 24.86 0.70 46.48
N LEU A 379 25.46 0.04 45.47
CA LEU A 379 25.92 0.69 44.23
C LEU A 379 24.76 1.31 43.43
N LEU A 380 23.60 0.65 43.40
CA LEU A 380 22.40 1.20 42.78
C LEU A 380 21.89 2.46 43.49
N LYS A 381 21.88 2.46 44.83
CA LYS A 381 21.53 3.63 45.64
C LYS A 381 22.48 4.81 45.38
N GLN A 382 23.79 4.56 45.30
CA GLN A 382 24.77 5.60 44.96
C GLN A 382 24.58 6.18 43.54
N ARG A 383 24.23 5.33 42.57
CA ARG A 383 23.98 5.75 41.18
C ARG A 383 22.57 6.30 40.91
N LYS A 384 21.70 6.37 41.93
CA LYS A 384 20.26 6.68 41.80
C LYS A 384 19.56 5.81 40.73
N GLY A 385 20.03 4.56 40.56
CA GLY A 385 19.56 3.62 39.54
C GLY A 385 18.61 2.57 40.10
N GLY A 386 17.59 2.19 39.32
CA GLY A 386 16.69 1.09 39.65
C GLY A 386 17.11 -0.25 39.03
N LEU A 387 16.43 -1.34 39.42
CA LEU A 387 16.66 -2.70 38.91
C LEU A 387 16.62 -2.79 37.37
N ARG A 388 15.78 -1.97 36.71
CA ARG A 388 15.72 -1.85 35.25
C ARG A 388 17.03 -1.34 34.64
N LEU A 389 17.65 -0.33 35.27
CA LEU A 389 18.91 0.24 34.80
C LEU A 389 20.04 -0.79 34.95
N LEU A 390 20.09 -1.51 36.08
CA LEU A 390 21.05 -2.61 36.27
C LEU A 390 20.92 -3.66 35.16
N ALA A 391 19.71 -4.12 34.84
CA ALA A 391 19.48 -5.13 33.82
C ALA A 391 19.84 -4.65 32.39
N GLU A 392 19.66 -3.37 32.09
CA GLU A 392 20.05 -2.76 30.81
C GLU A 392 21.58 -2.55 30.71
N GLU A 393 22.26 -2.26 31.82
CA GLU A 393 23.72 -2.18 31.85
C GLU A 393 24.41 -3.55 31.83
N LEU A 394 23.91 -4.54 32.58
CA LEU A 394 24.41 -5.92 32.54
C LEU A 394 24.14 -6.65 31.21
N ALA A 395 23.30 -6.08 30.34
CA ALA A 395 23.09 -6.60 28.98
C ALA A 395 24.25 -6.26 28.02
N ALA A 396 25.04 -5.21 28.30
CA ALA A 396 26.20 -4.83 27.49
C ALA A 396 27.49 -5.37 28.11
N ALA A 397 28.33 -6.04 27.31
CA ALA A 397 29.54 -6.74 27.79
C ALA A 397 30.52 -5.80 28.53
N ASP A 398 30.85 -4.65 27.92
CA ASP A 398 31.80 -3.66 28.47
C ASP A 398 31.30 -3.02 29.78
N LYS A 399 29.97 -2.99 29.97
CA LYS A 399 29.36 -2.51 31.20
C LYS A 399 29.31 -3.62 32.26
N ARG A 400 29.05 -4.88 31.88
CA ARG A 400 29.09 -6.03 32.78
C ARG A 400 30.48 -6.22 33.40
N THR A 401 31.56 -6.08 32.62
CA THR A 401 32.93 -6.11 33.15
C THR A 401 33.22 -4.94 34.09
N LYS A 402 32.74 -3.73 33.78
CA LYS A 402 32.83 -2.57 34.68
C LYS A 402 32.05 -2.76 35.98
N TRP A 403 30.86 -3.36 35.94
CA TRP A 403 30.10 -3.74 37.14
C TRP A 403 30.80 -4.84 37.95
N ALA A 404 31.50 -5.78 37.30
CA ALA A 404 32.35 -6.75 37.97
C ALA A 404 33.53 -6.08 38.70
N GLN A 405 34.26 -5.17 38.03
CA GLN A 405 35.36 -4.40 38.62
C GLN A 405 34.91 -3.58 39.84
N LEU A 406 33.77 -2.88 39.76
CA LEU A 406 33.22 -2.08 40.86
C LEU A 406 32.83 -2.90 42.10
N LEU A 407 32.60 -4.20 41.98
CA LEU A 407 32.40 -5.11 43.11
C LEU A 407 33.75 -5.56 43.71
N ALA A 408 34.73 -5.85 42.86
CA ALA A 408 36.08 -6.28 43.28
C ALA A 408 36.88 -5.15 43.97
N ASP A 409 36.77 -3.91 43.49
CA ASP A 409 37.44 -2.73 44.08
C ASP A 409 36.95 -2.41 45.50
N LYS A 410 35.85 -3.02 45.96
CA LYS A 410 35.25 -2.73 47.27
C LYS A 410 35.40 -3.85 48.31
N SER A 411 35.55 -5.11 47.89
CA SER A 411 35.93 -6.20 48.81
C SER A 411 37.36 -6.02 49.35
N SER A 412 38.25 -5.37 48.59
CA SER A 412 39.58 -4.95 49.07
C SER A 412 39.52 -3.83 50.13
N SER A 413 38.47 -2.99 50.11
CA SER A 413 38.29 -1.88 51.05
C SER A 413 37.71 -2.33 52.41
N SER A 414 37.00 -3.46 52.48
CA SER A 414 36.42 -3.96 53.74
C SER A 414 37.43 -4.69 54.64
N SER A 415 38.50 -5.24 54.07
CA SER A 415 39.50 -6.04 54.80
C SER A 415 40.55 -5.22 55.58
N ILE A 416 40.43 -3.89 55.64
CA ILE A 416 41.41 -2.99 56.27
C ILE A 416 40.89 -2.35 57.59
N SER A 417 39.61 -2.54 57.94
CA SER A 417 39.03 -2.03 59.21
C SER A 417 38.89 -3.13 60.27
N GLY A 418 40.01 -3.62 60.79
CA GLY A 418 40.01 -4.79 61.68
C GLY A 418 41.13 -4.88 62.73
N THR A 419 41.92 -3.82 62.96
CA THR A 419 42.90 -3.78 64.07
C THR A 419 43.01 -2.40 64.69
N THR A 420 42.35 -2.18 65.83
CA THR A 420 42.71 -1.10 66.77
C THR A 420 42.35 -1.51 68.19
N THR A 421 43.34 -2.11 68.85
CA THR A 421 43.83 -1.73 70.18
C THR A 421 42.81 -1.54 71.31
N THR A 422 42.75 -2.53 72.19
CA THR A 422 42.36 -2.35 73.60
C THR A 422 43.64 -2.11 74.42
N SER A 423 43.58 -1.17 75.37
CA SER A 423 44.54 -1.07 76.50
C SER A 423 44.08 -1.96 77.65
#